data_AF-A0A7J9PFU5-F1
#
_entry.id   AF-A0A7J9PFU5-F1
#
_cell.length_a   1.000
_cell.length_b   1.000
_cell.length_c   1.000
_cell.angle_alpha   90.00
_cell.angle_beta   90.00
_cell.angle_gamma   90.00
#
_symmetry.space_group_name_H-M   'P 1'
#
loop_
_entity.id
_entity.type
_entity.pdbx_description
1 polymer ?
#
loop_
_entity_poly.entity_id
_entity_poly.type
_entity_poly.pdbx_seq_one_letter_code
_entity_poly.pdbx_strand_id
1 'polypeptide(L)'
;MDGVLIGLIAAVLYGVGTFFAKIVSNEDPYLQWIIVNIVGIFLCVILFGGKCRNLLDYPNKVLIYGVIAAVLVILGTLALYYGLNKGKASFVVPLSSIGPAITTILAVIFLKEQLTYPQIAGIVMILSGVIVLSINS
;
A
#
# COMPACT_ATOMS: atom_id res chain seq x y z
N MET A 1 14.23 -13.36 10.42
CA MET A 1 13.80 -11.98 10.72
C MET A 1 12.30 -12.04 10.95
N ASP A 2 11.85 -11.67 12.14
CA ASP A 2 10.42 -11.72 12.48
C ASP A 2 9.64 -10.75 11.60
N GLY A 3 8.49 -11.16 11.06
CA GLY A 3 7.70 -10.35 10.12
C GLY A 3 7.30 -8.98 10.68
N VAL A 4 7.22 -8.86 12.00
CA VAL A 4 6.98 -7.60 12.73
C VAL A 4 8.08 -6.56 12.45
N LEU A 5 9.35 -6.96 12.46
CA LEU A 5 10.47 -6.04 12.24
C LEU A 5 10.47 -5.50 10.80
N ILE A 6 10.20 -6.38 9.83
CA ILE A 6 10.11 -6.00 8.41
C ILE A 6 8.91 -5.06 8.20
N GLY A 7 7.78 -5.34 8.86
CA GLY A 7 6.60 -4.46 8.85
C GLY A 7 6.88 -3.08 9.42
N LEU A 8 7.65 -2.99 10.52
CA LEU A 8 8.04 -1.70 11.11
C LEU A 8 8.91 -0.87 10.17
N ILE A 9 9.92 -1.50 9.55
CA ILE A 9 10.79 -0.85 8.56
C ILE A 9 9.95 -0.36 7.38
N ALA A 10 9.03 -1.19 6.88
CA ALA A 10 8.13 -0.81 5.80
C ALA A 10 7.24 0.39 6.19
N ALA A 11 6.71 0.42 7.40
CA ALA A 11 5.90 1.53 7.89
C ALA A 11 6.68 2.85 7.93
N VAL A 12 7.93 2.83 8.41
CA VAL A 12 8.80 4.02 8.44
C VAL A 12 9.13 4.50 7.03
N LEU A 13 9.58 3.59 6.15
CA LEU A 13 9.92 3.93 4.77
C LEU A 13 8.71 4.48 4.00
N TYR A 14 7.56 3.84 4.16
CA TYR A 14 6.32 4.28 3.52
C TYR A 14 5.88 5.64 4.05
N GLY A 15 5.89 5.85 5.38
CA GLY A 15 5.55 7.12 6.00
C GLY A 15 6.41 8.29 5.49
N VAL A 16 7.74 8.13 5.52
CA VAL A 16 8.68 9.13 4.99
C VAL A 16 8.45 9.33 3.48
N GLY A 17 8.25 8.24 2.73
CA GLY A 17 7.95 8.32 1.30
C GLY A 17 6.68 9.10 0.99
N THR A 18 5.60 8.90 1.75
CA THR A 18 4.34 9.63 1.54
C THR A 18 4.45 11.12 1.84
N PHE A 19 5.33 11.52 2.78
CA PHE A 19 5.62 12.92 3.04
C PHE A 19 6.26 13.59 1.81
N PHE A 20 7.31 12.99 1.25
CA PHE A 20 7.91 13.50 0.01
C PHE A 20 6.93 13.44 -1.17
N ALA A 21 6.13 12.38 -1.25
CA ALA A 21 5.11 12.24 -2.29
C ALA A 21 4.07 13.37 -2.23
N LYS A 22 3.69 13.83 -1.05
CA LYS A 22 2.78 14.98 -0.88
C LYS A 22 3.38 16.28 -1.44
N ILE A 23 4.68 16.51 -1.24
CA ILE A 23 5.36 17.72 -1.75
C ILE A 23 5.27 17.76 -3.28
N VAL A 24 5.61 16.65 -3.94
CA VAL A 24 5.57 16.56 -5.41
C VAL A 24 4.13 16.54 -5.93
N SER A 25 3.24 15.82 -5.26
CA SER A 25 1.83 15.70 -5.67
C SER A 25 1.08 17.02 -5.56
N ASN A 26 1.51 17.96 -4.71
CA ASN A 26 0.89 19.29 -4.63
C ASN A 26 1.07 20.09 -5.93
N GLU A 27 2.22 19.96 -6.59
CA GLU A 27 2.49 20.58 -7.88
C GLU A 27 1.82 19.79 -9.00
N ASP A 28 2.13 18.51 -9.11
CA ASP A 28 1.57 17.62 -10.13
C ASP A 28 1.48 16.16 -9.62
N PRO A 29 0.26 15.63 -9.38
CA PRO A 29 0.07 14.26 -8.94
C PRO A 29 0.41 13.22 -10.02
N TYR A 30 0.31 13.57 -11.31
CA TYR A 30 0.71 12.69 -12.42
C TYR A 30 2.23 12.56 -12.48
N LEU A 31 2.95 13.67 -12.28
CA LEU A 31 4.42 13.66 -12.22
C LEU A 31 4.92 12.78 -11.07
N GLN A 32 4.32 12.88 -9.88
CA GLN A 32 4.65 11.99 -8.76
C GLN A 32 4.41 10.52 -9.10
N TRP A 33 3.29 10.21 -9.75
CA TRP A 33 2.98 8.84 -10.17
C TRP A 33 4.00 8.29 -11.17
N ILE A 34 4.41 9.10 -12.16
CA ILE A 34 5.43 8.72 -13.15
C ILE A 34 6.78 8.47 -12.48
N ILE A 35 7.24 9.38 -11.60
CA ILE A 35 8.53 9.25 -10.91
C ILE A 35 8.58 7.95 -10.11
N VAL A 36 7.54 7.65 -9.32
CA VAL A 36 7.51 6.44 -8.49
C VAL A 36 7.55 5.16 -9.34
N ASN A 37 6.85 5.14 -10.48
CA ASN A 37 6.88 3.99 -11.37
C ASN A 37 8.25 3.83 -12.05
N ILE A 38 8.86 4.91 -12.55
CA ILE A 38 10.19 4.86 -13.18
C ILE A 38 11.25 4.39 -12.17
N VAL A 39 11.30 5.00 -10.99
CA VAL A 39 12.24 4.64 -9.94
C VAL A 39 11.99 3.20 -9.48
N GLY A 40 10.71 2.79 -9.34
CA GLY A 40 10.33 1.44 -8.98
C GLY A 40 10.81 0.39 -9.99
N ILE A 41 10.59 0.62 -11.28
CA ILE A 41 11.06 -0.27 -12.36
C ILE A 41 12.59 -0.34 -12.34
N PHE A 42 13.27 0.81 -12.24
CA PHE A 42 14.73 0.87 -12.21
C PHE A 42 15.32 0.10 -11.03
N LEU A 43 14.77 0.30 -9.82
CA LEU A 43 15.17 -0.46 -8.63
C LEU A 43 14.92 -1.96 -8.81
N CYS A 44 13.76 -2.33 -9.36
CA CYS A 44 13.43 -3.72 -9.62
C CYS A 44 14.43 -4.39 -10.56
N VAL A 45 14.83 -3.71 -11.64
CA VAL A 45 15.81 -4.23 -12.60
C VAL A 45 17.18 -4.40 -11.94
N ILE A 46 17.64 -3.44 -11.12
CA ILE A 46 18.94 -3.53 -10.45
C ILE A 46 18.96 -4.65 -9.42
N LEU A 47 17.91 -4.76 -8.60
CA LEU A 47 17.87 -5.71 -7.49
C LEU A 47 17.55 -7.14 -7.95
N PHE A 48 16.75 -7.30 -9.00
CA PHE A 48 16.20 -8.59 -9.41
C PHE A 48 16.48 -8.97 -10.87
N GLY A 49 17.16 -8.12 -11.64
CA GLY A 49 17.44 -8.37 -13.06
C GLY A 49 18.22 -9.67 -13.34
N GLY A 50 19.00 -10.17 -12.37
CA GLY A 50 19.69 -11.46 -12.46
C GLY A 50 18.92 -12.67 -11.90
N LYS A 51 17.74 -12.47 -11.29
CA LYS A 51 16.93 -13.50 -10.60
C LYS A 51 15.56 -13.70 -11.23
N CYS A 52 15.26 -13.03 -12.34
CA CYS A 52 14.01 -13.21 -13.06
C CYS A 52 13.93 -14.62 -13.65
N ARG A 53 13.16 -15.50 -12.99
CA ARG A 53 12.65 -16.73 -13.61
C ARG A 53 11.71 -16.38 -14.76
N ASN A 54 11.62 -17.25 -15.76
CA ASN A 54 10.69 -17.06 -16.85
C ASN A 54 9.26 -16.94 -16.31
N LEU A 55 8.57 -15.86 -16.67
CA LEU A 55 7.18 -15.61 -16.27
C LEU A 55 6.24 -16.75 -16.69
N LEU A 56 6.64 -17.50 -17.73
CA LEU A 56 5.96 -18.67 -18.28
C LEU A 56 6.04 -19.91 -17.38
N ASP A 57 6.94 -19.95 -16.40
CA ASP A 57 7.04 -21.09 -15.46
C ASP A 57 5.93 -21.06 -14.39
N TYR A 58 5.22 -19.93 -14.25
CA TYR A 58 4.17 -19.77 -13.25
C TYR A 58 2.81 -20.20 -13.79
N PRO A 59 1.94 -20.81 -12.95
CA PRO A 59 0.59 -21.17 -13.37
C PRO A 59 -0.23 -19.92 -13.73
N ASN A 60 -1.00 -19.99 -14.83
CA ASN A 60 -1.81 -18.87 -15.36
C ASN A 60 -2.68 -18.18 -14.30
N LYS A 61 -3.19 -18.93 -13.31
CA LYS A 61 -3.98 -18.36 -12.20
C LYS A 61 -3.17 -17.35 -11.37
N VAL A 62 -1.91 -17.65 -11.05
CA VAL A 62 -1.04 -16.75 -10.28
C VAL A 62 -0.75 -15.49 -11.08
N LEU A 63 -0.53 -15.63 -12.39
CA LEU A 63 -0.32 -14.49 -13.28
C LEU A 63 -1.57 -13.58 -13.33
N ILE A 64 -2.77 -14.16 -13.43
CA ILE A 64 -4.04 -13.42 -13.41
C ILE A 64 -4.23 -12.67 -12.09
N TYR A 65 -4.04 -13.33 -10.94
CA TYR A 65 -4.11 -12.65 -9.64
C TYR A 65 -3.07 -11.52 -9.53
N GLY A 66 -1.86 -11.73 -10.05
CA GLY A 66 -0.81 -10.73 -10.09
C GLY A 66 -1.20 -9.50 -10.91
N VAL A 67 -1.79 -9.70 -12.09
CA VAL A 67 -2.26 -8.60 -12.95
C VAL A 67 -3.41 -7.83 -12.28
N ILE A 68 -4.39 -8.54 -11.70
CA ILE A 68 -5.50 -7.92 -10.99
C ILE A 68 -4.98 -7.07 -9.81
N ALA A 69 -4.06 -7.63 -9.01
CA ALA A 69 -3.44 -6.91 -7.91
C ALA A 69 -2.68 -5.67 -8.41
N ALA A 70 -1.90 -5.79 -9.48
CA ALA A 70 -1.16 -4.67 -10.06
C ALA A 70 -2.09 -3.54 -10.50
N VAL A 71 -3.17 -3.85 -11.21
CA VAL A 71 -4.17 -2.86 -11.65
C VAL A 71 -4.79 -2.13 -10.46
N LEU A 72 -5.22 -2.88 -9.43
CA LEU A 72 -5.81 -2.31 -8.22
C LEU A 72 -4.83 -1.40 -7.45
N VAL A 73 -3.57 -1.84 -7.32
CA VAL A 73 -2.53 -1.05 -6.63
C VAL A 73 -2.17 0.21 -7.42
N ILE A 74 -2.08 0.14 -8.74
CA ILE A 74 -1.82 1.30 -9.60
C ILE A 74 -2.96 2.33 -9.50
N LEU A 75 -4.21 1.87 -9.59
CA LEU A 75 -5.37 2.75 -9.43
C LEU A 75 -5.44 3.35 -8.02
N GLY A 76 -5.17 2.56 -6.99
CA GLY A 76 -5.17 3.01 -5.60
C GLY A 76 -4.08 4.05 -5.32
N THR A 77 -2.87 3.86 -5.85
CA THR A 77 -1.77 4.83 -5.70
C THR A 77 -2.05 6.13 -6.46
N LEU A 78 -2.65 6.06 -7.63
CA LEU A 78 -3.09 7.24 -8.37
C LEU A 78 -4.16 8.02 -7.59
N ALA A 79 -5.16 7.32 -7.04
CA ALA A 79 -6.19 7.92 -6.19
C ALA A 79 -5.59 8.55 -4.92
N LEU A 80 -4.57 7.92 -4.33
CA LEU A 80 -3.85 8.45 -3.18
C LEU A 80 -3.10 9.73 -3.52
N TYR A 81 -2.34 9.79 -4.62
CA TYR A 81 -1.62 11.01 -5.01
C TYR A 81 -2.58 12.15 -5.38
N TYR A 82 -3.69 11.84 -6.04
CA TYR A 82 -4.71 12.82 -6.35
C TYR A 82 -5.43 13.32 -5.07
N GLY A 83 -5.69 12.43 -4.12
CA GLY A 83 -6.18 12.79 -2.79
C GLY A 83 -5.18 13.66 -2.03
N LEU A 84 -3.89 13.33 -2.09
CA LEU A 84 -2.82 14.15 -1.53
C LEU A 84 -2.74 15.51 -2.22
N ASN A 85 -2.98 15.64 -3.51
CA ASN A 85 -3.03 16.94 -4.17
C ASN A 85 -4.19 17.81 -3.64
N LYS A 86 -5.40 17.23 -3.51
CA LYS A 86 -6.61 17.97 -3.11
C LYS A 86 -6.79 18.19 -1.60
N GLY A 87 -6.16 17.36 -0.77
CA GLY A 87 -6.40 17.31 0.67
C GLY A 87 -5.13 17.38 1.52
N LYS A 88 -5.29 17.46 2.84
CA LYS A 88 -4.18 17.43 3.80
C LYS A 88 -3.64 15.99 3.91
N ALA A 89 -2.32 15.82 3.94
CA ALA A 89 -1.70 14.50 4.13
C ALA A 89 -2.11 13.87 5.47
N SER A 90 -2.28 14.70 6.51
CA SER A 90 -2.77 14.28 7.84
C SER A 90 -4.16 13.66 7.83
N PHE A 91 -4.92 13.79 6.75
CA PHE A 91 -6.23 13.18 6.58
C PHE A 91 -6.19 12.01 5.59
N VAL A 92 -5.62 12.25 4.41
CA VAL A 92 -5.64 11.29 3.30
C VAL A 92 -4.80 10.05 3.62
N VAL A 93 -3.65 10.20 4.30
CA VAL A 93 -2.75 9.08 4.62
C VAL A 93 -3.33 8.17 5.72
N PRO A 94 -3.87 8.70 6.84
CA PRO A 94 -4.58 7.84 7.79
C PRO A 94 -5.81 7.16 7.17
N LEU A 95 -6.57 7.86 6.34
CA LEU A 95 -7.76 7.28 5.71
C LEU A 95 -7.41 6.14 4.75
N SER A 96 -6.31 6.24 4.00
CA SER A 96 -5.83 5.13 3.16
C SER A 96 -5.32 3.94 3.96
N SER A 97 -5.00 4.13 5.24
CA SER A 97 -4.61 3.05 6.17
C SER A 97 -5.77 2.14 6.61
N ILE A 98 -6.99 2.35 6.09
CA ILE A 98 -8.09 1.37 6.17
C ILE A 98 -7.80 0.14 5.28
N GLY A 99 -6.95 0.28 4.26
CA GLY A 99 -6.57 -0.80 3.34
C GLY A 99 -6.14 -2.10 4.06
N PRO A 100 -5.20 -2.06 5.01
CA PRO A 100 -4.83 -3.21 5.83
C PRO A 100 -6.01 -3.91 6.50
N ALA A 101 -6.99 -3.18 7.05
CA ALA A 101 -8.17 -3.79 7.66
C ALA A 101 -9.02 -4.55 6.63
N ILE A 102 -9.19 -3.98 5.43
CA ILE A 102 -9.86 -4.65 4.30
C ILE A 102 -9.07 -5.91 3.90
N THR A 103 -7.74 -5.81 3.79
CA THR A 103 -6.88 -6.96 3.48
C THR A 103 -7.02 -8.06 4.51
N THR A 104 -7.05 -7.72 5.81
CA THR A 104 -7.23 -8.70 6.88
C THR A 104 -8.60 -9.38 6.80
N ILE A 105 -9.68 -8.62 6.56
CA ILE A 105 -11.02 -9.21 6.36
C ILE A 105 -11.01 -10.17 5.16
N LEU A 106 -10.39 -9.76 4.06
CA LEU A 106 -10.27 -10.59 2.86
C LEU A 106 -9.43 -11.84 3.11
N ALA A 107 -8.37 -11.75 3.91
CA ALA A 107 -7.54 -12.89 4.30
C ALA A 107 -8.31 -13.89 5.18
N VAL A 108 -9.13 -13.42 6.12
CA VAL A 108 -10.02 -14.31 6.89
C VAL A 108 -11.01 -15.03 5.98
N ILE A 109 -11.65 -14.32 5.05
CA ILE A 109 -12.70 -14.89 4.19
C ILE A 109 -12.12 -15.85 3.14
N PHE A 110 -11.06 -15.42 2.43
CA PHE A 110 -10.54 -16.15 1.26
C PHE A 110 -9.34 -17.04 1.58
N LEU A 111 -8.46 -16.62 2.50
CA LEU A 111 -7.27 -17.39 2.89
C LEU A 111 -7.54 -18.26 4.13
N LYS A 112 -8.70 -18.11 4.79
CA LYS A 112 -9.10 -18.83 6.00
C LYS A 112 -8.12 -18.64 7.16
N GLU A 113 -7.49 -17.47 7.23
CA GLU A 113 -6.65 -17.11 8.38
C GLU A 113 -7.49 -17.00 9.65
N GLN A 114 -7.03 -17.61 10.73
CA GLN A 114 -7.69 -17.50 12.03
C GLN A 114 -7.13 -16.29 12.79
N LEU A 115 -7.97 -15.29 12.99
CA LEU A 115 -7.61 -14.14 13.82
C LEU A 115 -7.81 -14.46 15.29
N THR A 116 -6.83 -14.06 16.09
CA THR A 116 -6.94 -14.09 17.55
C THR A 116 -7.75 -12.90 18.05
N TYR A 117 -8.46 -13.06 19.16
CA TYR A 117 -9.19 -11.96 19.82
C TYR A 117 -8.39 -10.65 19.97
N PRO A 118 -7.10 -10.66 20.38
CA PRO A 118 -6.29 -9.43 20.43
C PRO A 118 -6.05 -8.78 19.06
N GLN A 119 -5.92 -9.54 17.97
CA GLN A 119 -5.79 -8.96 16.62
C GLN A 119 -7.08 -8.24 16.20
N ILE A 120 -8.23 -8.82 16.50
CA ILE A 120 -9.54 -8.20 16.22
C ILE A 120 -9.67 -6.88 16.99
N ALA A 121 -9.33 -6.88 18.28
CA ALA A 121 -9.34 -5.67 19.10
C ALA A 121 -8.39 -4.59 18.54
N GLY A 122 -7.20 -4.99 18.08
CA GLY A 122 -6.25 -4.09 17.44
C GLY A 122 -6.79 -3.46 16.15
N ILE A 123 -7.45 -4.24 15.28
CA ILE A 123 -8.07 -3.74 14.05
C ILE A 123 -9.16 -2.71 14.37
N VAL A 124 -10.03 -2.99 15.34
CA VAL A 124 -11.08 -2.05 15.77
C VAL A 124 -10.49 -0.77 16.34
N MET A 125 -9.39 -0.87 17.11
CA MET A 125 -8.69 0.30 17.65
C MET A 125 -8.05 1.15 16.55
N ILE A 126 -7.44 0.53 15.52
CA ILE A 126 -6.89 1.24 14.37
C ILE A 126 -8.00 1.94 13.59
N LEU A 127 -9.10 1.24 13.28
CA LEU A 127 -10.22 1.81 12.53
C LEU A 127 -10.86 2.99 13.25
N SER A 128 -11.09 2.86 14.56
CA SER A 128 -11.60 3.96 15.38
C SER A 128 -10.63 5.15 15.43
N GLY A 129 -9.33 4.91 15.57
CA GLY A 129 -8.31 5.95 15.49
C GLY A 129 -8.32 6.71 14.15
N VAL A 130 -8.44 5.99 13.03
CA VAL A 130 -8.57 6.59 11.70
C VAL A 130 -9.85 7.43 11.58
N ILE A 131 -10.97 6.94 12.10
CA ILE A 131 -12.24 7.70 12.11
C ILE A 131 -12.10 8.98 12.93
N VAL A 132 -11.48 8.92 14.11
CA VAL A 132 -11.25 10.11 14.95
C VAL A 132 -10.39 11.16 14.24
N LEU A 133 -9.32 10.74 13.57
CA LEU A 133 -8.49 11.63 12.75
C LEU A 133 -9.28 12.23 11.58
N SER A 134 -10.25 11.49 11.06
CA SER A 134 -11.11 11.91 9.95
C SER A 134 -12.12 13.00 10.33
N ILE A 135 -12.60 13.03 11.58
CA ILE A 135 -13.70 13.91 12.01
C ILE A 135 -13.31 15.41 12.02
N ASN A 136 -12.03 15.77 12.12
CA ASN A 136 -11.60 17.16 12.32
C ASN A 136 -10.81 17.77 11.15
N SER A 137 -11.05 17.31 9.92
CA SER A 137 -10.25 17.68 8.73
C SER A 137 -10.90 18.68 7.79
#